data_AF-E8R6U3-F1
#
_entry.id   AF-E8R6U3-F1
#
_cell.length_a   1.000
_cell.length_b   1.000
_cell.length_c   1.000
_cell.angle_alpha   90.00
_cell.angle_beta   90.00
_cell.angle_gamma   90.00
#
_symmetry.space_group_name_H-M   'P 1'
#
loop_
_entity.id
_entity.type
_entity.pdbx_description
1 polymer ?
#
loop_
_entity_poly.entity_id
_entity_poly.type
_entity_poly.pdbx_seq_one_letter_code
_entity_poly.pdbx_strand_id
1 'polypeptide(L)'
;MPAPSRIVLNPVDRPDAPALPISERLRGQLVYFLTPADTPGLPPLGENEYWFAADEVARWLEDGVIRLVSPLDTANLTEVELTEEQEAFLGWLKTYNIRHVKVNEG
;
A
#
# COMPACT_ATOMS: atom_id res chain seq x y z
N MET A 1 20.12 22.02 -2.56
CA MET A 1 19.45 20.71 -2.59
C MET A 1 18.13 20.88 -1.85
N PRO A 2 16.96 20.60 -2.45
CA PRO A 2 15.73 20.53 -1.67
C PRO A 2 15.87 19.42 -0.61
N ALA A 3 15.33 19.64 0.58
CA ALA A 3 15.23 18.59 1.58
C ALA A 3 14.40 17.43 0.99
N PRO A 4 14.77 16.16 1.24
CA PRO A 4 13.94 15.05 0.78
C PRO A 4 12.56 15.18 1.44
N SER A 5 11.52 15.25 0.62
CA SER A 5 10.12 15.23 1.07
C SER A 5 9.93 14.01 1.96
N ARG A 6 9.51 14.21 3.22
CA ARG A 6 9.45 13.11 4.18
C ARG A 6 8.08 12.48 4.11
N ILE A 7 7.92 11.51 3.23
CA ILE A 7 6.66 10.78 3.06
C ILE A 7 6.55 9.70 4.12
N VAL A 8 5.45 9.71 4.87
CA VAL A 8 5.18 8.75 5.94
C VAL A 8 3.76 8.20 5.86
N LEU A 9 3.62 6.90 6.08
CA LEU A 9 2.34 6.22 6.24
C LEU A 9 1.93 6.23 7.70
N ASN A 10 0.76 6.78 7.99
CA ASN A 10 0.18 6.81 9.32
C ASN A 10 -1.02 5.86 9.38
N PRO A 11 -1.01 4.88 10.29
CA PRO A 11 -2.13 3.97 10.45
C PRO A 11 -3.31 4.69 11.11
N VAL A 12 -4.45 4.67 10.43
CA VAL A 12 -5.69 5.33 10.89
C VAL A 12 -6.51 4.38 11.77
N ASP A 13 -6.57 3.09 11.41
CA ASP A 13 -7.30 2.07 12.18
C ASP A 13 -6.49 1.46 13.34
N ARG A 14 -5.19 1.80 13.40
CA ARG A 14 -4.24 1.37 14.43
C ARG A 14 -3.36 2.55 14.88
N PRO A 15 -3.89 3.53 15.60
CA PRO A 15 -3.13 4.72 16.01
C PRO A 15 -1.92 4.40 16.90
N ASP A 16 -1.91 3.24 17.55
CA ASP A 16 -0.78 2.77 18.37
C ASP A 16 0.39 2.20 17.56
N ALA A 17 0.19 1.90 16.26
CA ALA A 17 1.23 1.37 15.40
C ALA A 17 2.16 2.49 14.91
N PRO A 18 3.48 2.24 14.80
CA PRO A 18 4.43 3.26 14.38
C PRO A 18 4.20 3.64 12.92
N ALA A 19 4.32 4.95 12.62
CA ALA A 19 4.30 5.43 11.25
C ALA A 19 5.50 4.86 10.45
N LEU A 20 5.25 4.47 9.21
CA LEU A 20 6.26 3.91 8.32
C LEU A 20 6.78 4.97 7.35
N PRO A 21 8.06 5.34 7.37
CA PRO A 21 8.65 6.17 6.32
C PRO A 21 8.74 5.38 5.02
N ILE A 22 8.37 6.03 3.91
CA ILE A 22 8.39 5.41 2.57
C ILE A 22 9.09 6.34 1.56
N SER A 23 9.61 5.76 0.48
CA SER A 23 10.12 6.53 -0.65
C SER A 23 9.02 7.14 -1.51
N GLU A 24 9.37 8.17 -2.30
CA GLU A 24 8.50 8.71 -3.37
C GLU A 24 8.11 7.64 -4.40
N ARG A 25 8.99 6.66 -4.61
CA ARG A 25 8.73 5.53 -5.51
C ARG A 25 7.62 4.66 -4.96
N LEU A 26 7.73 4.19 -3.71
CA LEU A 26 6.69 3.36 -3.09
C LEU A 26 5.37 4.14 -2.99
N ARG A 27 5.42 5.44 -2.66
CA ARG A 27 4.24 6.32 -2.65
C ARG A 27 3.44 6.27 -3.95
N GLY A 28 4.12 6.32 -5.10
CA GLY A 28 3.50 6.21 -6.42
C GLY A 28 3.01 4.79 -6.75
N GLN A 29 3.52 3.78 -6.05
CA GLN A 29 3.16 2.37 -6.23
C GLN A 29 2.03 1.89 -5.30
N LEU A 30 1.66 2.64 -4.26
CA LEU A 30 0.57 2.25 -3.35
C LEU A 30 -0.75 1.94 -4.08
N VAL A 31 -0.98 2.58 -5.24
CA VAL A 31 -2.14 2.33 -6.10
C VAL A 31 -2.23 0.90 -6.64
N TYR A 32 -1.11 0.17 -6.69
CA TYR A 32 -1.09 -1.23 -7.10
C TYR A 32 -1.48 -2.20 -5.98
N PHE A 33 -1.47 -1.74 -4.73
CA PHE A 33 -1.75 -2.54 -3.54
C PHE A 33 -3.07 -2.15 -2.88
N LEU A 34 -3.73 -1.07 -3.30
CA LEU A 34 -4.97 -0.62 -2.67
C LEU A 34 -6.16 -1.47 -3.10
N THR A 35 -7.08 -1.68 -2.16
CA THR A 35 -8.42 -2.14 -2.49
C THR A 35 -9.21 -0.95 -3.08
N PRO A 36 -9.83 -1.09 -4.26
CA PRO A 36 -10.56 0.02 -4.90
C PRO A 36 -11.62 0.59 -3.96
N ALA A 37 -11.69 1.92 -3.87
CA ALA A 37 -12.61 2.64 -2.98
C ALA A 37 -14.09 2.30 -3.25
N ASP A 38 -14.42 1.88 -4.48
CA ASP A 38 -15.76 1.45 -4.89
C ASP A 38 -16.12 0.02 -4.44
N THR A 39 -15.21 -0.69 -3.76
CA THR A 39 -15.50 -2.05 -3.30
C THR A 39 -16.56 -2.01 -2.18
N PRO A 40 -17.65 -2.80 -2.30
CA PRO A 40 -18.72 -2.80 -1.32
C PRO A 40 -18.22 -3.13 0.09
N GLY A 41 -18.56 -2.29 1.07
CA GLY A 41 -18.23 -2.50 2.47
C GLY A 41 -16.98 -1.77 2.97
N LEU A 42 -16.30 -0.98 2.12
CA LEU A 42 -15.27 -0.07 2.60
C LEU A 42 -15.84 1.19 3.26
N PRO A 43 -15.17 1.70 4.30
CA PRO A 43 -15.44 3.04 4.80
C PRO A 43 -15.07 4.09 3.72
N PRO A 44 -15.69 5.28 3.74
CA PRO A 44 -15.30 6.36 2.86
C PRO A 44 -13.84 6.74 3.11
N LEU A 45 -13.00 6.59 2.08
CA LEU A 45 -11.59 6.96 2.14
C LEU A 45 -11.45 8.46 1.84
N GLY A 46 -10.74 9.17 2.71
CA GLY A 46 -10.37 10.56 2.48
C GLY A 46 -9.28 10.73 1.43
N GLU A 47 -8.91 11.99 1.15
CA GLU A 47 -7.75 12.29 0.33
C GLU A 47 -6.47 11.75 0.98
N ASN A 48 -5.61 11.10 0.19
CA ASN A 48 -4.39 10.43 0.64
C ASN A 48 -4.60 9.27 1.63
N GLU A 49 -5.82 8.75 1.71
CA GLU A 49 -6.13 7.57 2.50
C GLU A 49 -6.26 6.33 1.63
N TYR A 50 -5.71 5.23 2.13
CA TYR A 50 -5.60 3.97 1.42
C TYR A 50 -6.11 2.85 2.31
N TRP A 51 -6.82 1.91 1.68
CA TRP A 51 -7.23 0.69 2.33
C TRP A 51 -6.51 -0.51 1.73
N PHE A 52 -6.06 -1.40 2.62
CA PHE A 52 -5.36 -2.62 2.28
C PHE A 52 -6.12 -3.80 2.89
N ALA A 53 -6.67 -4.68 2.06
CA ALA A 53 -7.30 -5.90 2.52
C ALA A 53 -6.24 -6.84 3.11
N ALA A 54 -6.43 -7.25 4.37
CA ALA A 54 -5.47 -8.09 5.08
C ALA A 54 -5.23 -9.43 4.36
N ASP A 55 -6.26 -10.00 3.74
CA ASP A 55 -6.16 -11.23 2.94
C ASP A 55 -5.29 -11.03 1.69
N GLU A 56 -5.40 -9.89 1.01
CA GLU A 56 -4.55 -9.57 -0.14
C GLU A 56 -3.11 -9.31 0.28
N VAL A 57 -2.90 -8.59 1.38
CA VAL A 57 -1.56 -8.36 1.95
C VAL A 57 -0.88 -9.67 2.32
N ALA A 58 -1.60 -10.58 2.99
CA ALA A 58 -1.10 -11.90 3.33
C ALA A 58 -0.71 -12.67 2.06
N ARG A 59 -1.59 -12.65 1.05
CA ARG A 59 -1.36 -13.31 -0.22
C ARG A 59 -0.15 -12.75 -0.97
N TRP A 60 0.02 -11.44 -1.08
CA TRP A 60 1.19 -10.86 -1.76
C TRP A 60 2.50 -11.23 -1.06
N LEU A 61 2.51 -11.25 0.27
CA LEU A 61 3.68 -11.70 1.04
C LEU A 61 3.96 -13.21 0.88
N GLU A 62 2.91 -14.02 0.72
CA GLU A 62 3.06 -15.47 0.48
C GLU A 62 3.50 -15.77 -0.96
N ASP A 63 2.90 -15.09 -1.94
CA ASP A 63 3.19 -15.26 -3.36
C ASP A 63 4.54 -14.61 -3.75
N GLY A 64 5.00 -13.59 -3.00
CA GLY A 64 6.23 -12.84 -3.27
C GLY A 64 6.14 -11.94 -4.51
N VAL A 65 4.96 -11.87 -5.14
CA VAL A 65 4.72 -11.15 -6.39
C VAL A 65 3.41 -10.37 -6.33
N ILE A 66 3.34 -9.26 -7.07
CA ILE A 66 2.11 -8.55 -7.36
C ILE A 66 1.68 -8.78 -8.79
N ARG A 67 0.36 -8.86 -9.00
CA ARG A 67 -0.24 -9.01 -10.33
C ARG A 67 -0.68 -7.66 -10.83
N LEU A 68 0.07 -7.11 -11.77
CA LEU A 68 -0.26 -5.85 -12.42
C LEU A 68 -1.09 -6.12 -13.68
N VAL A 69 -2.24 -5.47 -13.77
CA VAL A 69 -3.01 -5.37 -15.01
C VAL A 69 -2.62 -4.06 -15.68
N SER A 70 -2.02 -4.14 -16.86
CA SER A 70 -1.68 -2.93 -17.62
C SER A 70 -2.97 -2.27 -18.12
N PRO A 71 -3.15 -0.96 -17.97
CA PRO A 71 -4.34 -0.26 -18.50
C PRO A 71 -4.45 -0.32 -20.03
N LEU A 72 -3.35 -0.66 -20.72
CA LEU A 72 -3.31 -0.81 -22.18
C LEU A 72 -3.57 -2.23 -22.67
N ASP A 73 -3.46 -3.23 -21.78
CA ASP A 73 -3.64 -4.64 -22.13
C ASP A 73 -4.28 -5.37 -20.95
N THR A 74 -5.61 -5.37 -20.93
CA THR A 74 -6.43 -6.02 -19.88
C THR A 74 -6.41 -7.55 -19.97
N ALA A 75 -5.67 -8.12 -20.93
CA ALA A 75 -5.61 -9.56 -21.16
C ALA A 75 -4.36 -10.22 -20.53
N ASN A 76 -3.28 -9.47 -20.31
CA ASN A 76 -2.02 -10.00 -19.78
C ASN A 76 -1.75 -9.52 -18.35
N LEU A 77 -2.03 -10.40 -17.39
CA LEU A 77 -1.56 -10.27 -16.00
C LEU A 77 -0.04 -10.46 -15.98
N THR A 78 0.69 -9.42 -15.55
CA THR A 78 2.13 -9.52 -15.34
C THR A 78 2.39 -9.70 -13.85
N GLU A 79 3.05 -10.79 -13.48
CA GLU A 79 3.56 -11.01 -12.12
C GLU A 79 4.91 -10.30 -11.98
N VAL A 80 4.99 -9.39 -11.02
CA VAL A 80 6.18 -8.60 -10.71
C VAL A 80 6.63 -8.95 -9.29
N GLU A 81 7.89 -9.33 -9.14
CA GLU A 81 8.49 -9.60 -7.83
C GLU A 81 8.42 -8.35 -6.93
N LEU A 82 8.07 -8.58 -5.67
CA LEU A 82 8.09 -7.53 -4.67
C LEU A 82 9.53 -7.06 -4.46
N THR A 83 9.72 -5.76 -4.37
CA THR A 83 11.01 -5.20 -3.96
C THR A 83 11.11 -5.22 -2.43
N GLU A 84 12.32 -5.19 -1.87
CA GLU A 84 12.55 -5.14 -0.41
C GLU A 84 11.70 -4.08 0.31
N GLU A 85 11.55 -2.87 -0.28
CA GLU A 85 10.74 -1.80 0.31
C GLU A 85 9.24 -2.14 0.34
N GLN A 86 8.74 -2.86 -0.67
CA GLN A 86 7.34 -3.29 -0.76
C GLN A 86 7.08 -4.44 0.23
N GLU A 87 7.99 -5.40 0.34
CA GLU A 87 7.92 -6.45 1.34
C GLU A 87 7.94 -5.88 2.77
N ALA A 88 8.80 -4.89 3.03
CA ALA A 88 8.85 -4.21 4.32
C ALA A 88 7.52 -3.48 4.62
N PHE A 89 6.93 -2.83 3.62
CA PHE A 89 5.62 -2.17 3.73
C PHE A 89 4.49 -3.16 4.01
N LEU A 90 4.37 -4.21 3.20
CA LEU A 90 3.35 -5.25 3.38
C LEU A 90 3.55 -5.98 4.71
N GLY A 91 4.80 -6.24 5.08
CA GLY A 91 5.19 -6.81 6.36
C GLY A 91 4.72 -5.92 7.51
N TRP A 92 4.94 -4.62 7.44
CA TRP A 92 4.44 -3.66 8.43
C TRP A 92 2.91 -3.69 8.55
N LEU A 93 2.17 -3.71 7.42
CA LEU A 93 0.70 -3.85 7.45
C LEU A 93 0.26 -5.14 8.16
N LYS A 94 0.89 -6.27 7.82
CA LYS A 94 0.58 -7.59 8.41
C LYS A 94 0.94 -7.67 9.88
N THR A 95 2.12 -7.20 10.26
CA THR A 95 2.62 -7.24 11.66
C THR A 95 1.74 -6.45 12.61
N TYR A 96 1.30 -5.26 12.20
CA TYR A 96 0.46 -4.40 13.04
C TYR A 96 -1.04 -4.56 12.78
N ASN A 97 -1.42 -5.46 11.87
CA ASN A 97 -2.81 -5.68 11.45
C ASN A 97 -3.52 -4.37 11.07
N ILE A 98 -2.84 -3.59 10.23
CA ILE A 98 -3.26 -2.28 9.73
C ILE A 98 -4.00 -2.50 8.42
N ARG A 99 -5.15 -1.85 8.27
CA ARG A 99 -5.94 -1.91 7.03
C ARG A 99 -6.19 -0.53 6.45
N HIS A 100 -6.14 0.52 7.27
CA HIS A 100 -6.39 1.89 6.83
C HIS A 100 -5.18 2.75 7.15
N VAL A 101 -4.60 3.35 6.13
CA VAL A 101 -3.48 4.27 6.30
C VAL A 101 -3.73 5.59 5.62
N LYS A 102 -3.05 6.61 6.11
CA LYS A 102 -3.00 7.93 5.51
C LYS A 102 -1.57 8.29 5.17
N VAL A 103 -1.34 8.71 3.93
CA VAL A 103 -0.06 9.29 3.54
C VAL A 103 -0.02 10.73 4.05
N ASN A 104 1.05 11.08 4.76
CA ASN A 104 1.39 12.47 5.03
C ASN A 104 2.69 12.81 4.31
N GLU A 105 2.65 13.89 3.54
CA GLU A 105 3.78 14.45 2.78
C GLU A 105 4.10 15.81 3.43
N GLY A 106 5.35 16.00 3.84
CA GLY A 106 5.81 17.19 4.56
C GLY A 106 7.19 17.65 4.13
#